data_AF-A0A8C9VKT4-F1
#
_entry.id   AF-A0A8C9VKT4-F1
#
_cell.length_a   1.000
_cell.length_b   1.000
_cell.length_c   1.000
_cell.angle_alpha   90.00
_cell.angle_beta   90.00
_cell.angle_gamma   90.00
#
_symmetry.space_group_name_H-M   'P 1'
#
loop_
_entity.id
_entity.type
_entity.pdbx_description
1 polymer ?
#
loop_
_entity_poly.entity_id
_entity_poly.type
_entity_poly.pdbx_seq_one_letter_code
_entity_poly.pdbx_strand_id
1 'polypeptide(L)'
;MGNGYCLSLLSLCPAGLGPSSAQSGGQQVQGIMGESFKFPIPVFNTGSLSYGNLGNIVMVVGGTAALNLKENFRDRLQWDKQTGFFTITELKLQDEGQYKVDNSDGQKILTTFQLTVYSRFSFSLQYLLLSKPTVDTQNCSVLCSVENDRDVTLSWTREKEILNKTSSPHLKTTLSLRLDIEKHPETYYCEAKNPVSSERLRVDSEEHCAPTAGGHLDFSAKSDTVIIIFCVMLMLRDLFLIHCIGTDDSKRSSIVAGSVIGALLALGILAGVAYCLKKKPSPRAEGRYYRCKFHSIMHICVLCD
;
A
#
# COMPACT_ATOMS: atom_id res chain seq x y z
N MET A 1 47.45 12.87 -64.61
CA MET A 1 47.51 13.63 -63.34
C MET A 1 46.08 13.85 -62.89
N GLY A 2 45.45 13.22 -61.92
CA GLY A 2 45.76 12.19 -60.94
C GLY A 2 44.51 12.13 -60.05
N ASN A 3 43.68 11.10 -60.17
CA ASN A 3 42.44 10.93 -59.40
C ASN A 3 42.79 10.64 -57.93
N GLY A 4 42.59 11.63 -57.05
CA GLY A 4 42.78 11.49 -55.61
C GLY A 4 41.52 10.95 -54.93
N TYR A 5 41.45 9.64 -54.74
CA TYR A 5 40.48 9.00 -53.86
C TYR A 5 40.83 9.31 -52.40
N CYS A 6 39.88 9.86 -51.65
CA CYS A 6 40.00 10.10 -50.22
C CYS A 6 39.76 8.77 -49.48
N LEU A 7 40.84 8.03 -49.19
CA LEU A 7 40.83 6.84 -48.35
C LEU A 7 40.73 7.26 -46.88
N SER A 8 39.54 7.15 -46.29
CA SER A 8 39.33 7.26 -44.85
C SER A 8 39.96 6.04 -44.15
N LEU A 9 41.15 6.20 -43.61
CA LEU A 9 41.78 5.25 -42.68
C LEU A 9 40.98 5.21 -41.38
N LEU A 10 40.20 4.13 -41.19
CA LEU A 10 39.66 3.74 -39.89
C LEU A 10 40.82 3.34 -38.98
N SER A 11 41.26 4.25 -38.12
CA SER A 11 42.17 3.93 -37.02
C SER A 11 41.42 3.09 -35.99
N LEU A 12 41.59 1.77 -36.06
CA LEU A 12 41.27 0.86 -34.98
C LEU A 12 42.19 1.17 -33.80
N CYS A 13 41.71 1.92 -32.81
CA CYS A 13 42.32 1.92 -31.49
C CYS A 13 42.17 0.49 -30.93
N PRO A 14 43.25 -0.25 -30.62
CA PRO A 14 43.11 -1.46 -29.83
C PRO A 14 42.59 -1.03 -28.47
N ALA A 15 41.34 -1.41 -28.17
CA ALA A 15 40.79 -1.30 -26.83
C ALA A 15 41.75 -2.04 -25.90
N GLY A 16 42.46 -1.28 -25.07
CA GLY A 16 43.43 -1.80 -24.13
C GLY A 16 42.77 -2.86 -23.27
N LEU A 17 43.33 -4.06 -23.32
CA LEU A 17 43.19 -5.05 -22.27
C LEU A 17 43.79 -4.45 -21.00
N GLY A 18 42.95 -3.72 -20.25
CA GLY A 18 43.26 -3.38 -18.88
C GLY A 18 43.39 -4.68 -18.08
N PRO A 19 44.42 -4.85 -17.25
CA PRO A 19 44.51 -6.00 -16.38
C PRO A 19 43.26 -6.01 -15.50
N SER A 20 42.41 -7.02 -15.69
CA SER A 20 41.32 -7.37 -14.79
C SER A 20 41.92 -7.47 -13.40
N SER A 21 41.68 -6.46 -12.57
CA SER A 21 41.83 -6.58 -11.13
C SER A 21 40.96 -7.77 -10.73
N ALA A 22 41.58 -8.89 -10.42
CA ALA A 22 40.92 -10.03 -9.84
C ALA A 22 40.33 -9.56 -8.50
N GLN A 23 39.07 -9.15 -8.53
CA GLN A 23 38.32 -8.90 -7.33
C GLN A 23 38.24 -10.24 -6.60
N SER A 24 38.93 -10.33 -5.48
CA SER A 24 38.85 -11.42 -4.50
C SER A 24 37.49 -11.42 -3.78
N GLY A 25 36.39 -11.33 -4.54
CA GLY A 25 35.02 -11.43 -4.06
C GLY A 25 34.37 -12.66 -4.67
N GLY A 26 33.98 -13.63 -3.86
CA GLY A 26 33.23 -14.80 -4.33
C GLY A 26 31.92 -14.38 -5.02
N GLN A 27 31.39 -15.28 -5.86
CA GLN A 27 30.14 -15.06 -6.59
C GLN A 27 28.97 -14.95 -5.60
N GLN A 28 28.26 -13.83 -5.62
CA GLN A 28 27.07 -13.62 -4.79
C GLN A 28 25.91 -14.46 -5.35
N VAL A 29 25.29 -15.27 -4.48
CA VAL A 29 24.14 -16.11 -4.82
C VAL A 29 23.09 -15.99 -3.72
N GLN A 30 21.83 -16.17 -4.11
CA GLN A 30 20.69 -15.99 -3.21
C GLN A 30 19.93 -17.30 -3.07
N GLY A 31 19.42 -17.56 -1.86
CA GLY A 31 18.54 -18.68 -1.56
C GLY A 31 17.29 -18.22 -0.84
N ILE A 32 16.21 -19.00 -0.96
CA ILE A 32 14.94 -18.74 -0.28
C ILE A 32 14.81 -19.73 0.88
N MET A 33 14.49 -19.22 2.07
CA MET A 33 14.27 -20.03 3.26
C MET A 33 13.18 -21.08 3.02
N GLY A 34 13.46 -22.33 3.38
CA GLY A 34 12.60 -23.49 3.15
C GLY A 34 12.73 -24.12 1.77
N GLU A 35 13.37 -23.46 0.80
CA GLU A 35 13.61 -24.01 -0.54
C GLU A 35 14.98 -24.71 -0.63
N SER A 36 15.22 -25.36 -1.78
CA SER A 36 16.50 -26.01 -2.08
C SER A 36 17.39 -25.10 -2.92
N PHE A 37 18.69 -25.05 -2.59
CA PHE A 37 19.68 -24.33 -3.38
C PHE A 37 20.71 -25.28 -3.98
N LYS A 38 20.95 -25.12 -5.27
CA LYS A 38 21.87 -25.94 -6.07
C LYS A 38 23.07 -25.11 -6.48
N PHE A 39 24.27 -25.58 -6.15
CA PHE A 39 25.50 -24.90 -6.56
C PHE A 39 25.71 -25.08 -8.08
N PRO A 40 26.00 -24.01 -8.84
CA PRO A 40 26.04 -24.05 -10.31
C PRO A 40 27.35 -24.65 -10.87
N ILE A 41 28.05 -25.48 -10.10
CA ILE A 41 29.30 -26.14 -10.49
C ILE A 41 29.13 -27.64 -10.29
N PRO A 42 29.12 -28.46 -11.36
CA PRO A 42 29.02 -29.90 -11.25
C PRO A 42 30.39 -30.51 -10.89
N VAL A 43 30.37 -31.59 -10.11
CA VAL A 43 31.49 -32.44 -9.73
C VAL A 43 31.08 -33.89 -9.97
N PHE A 44 31.76 -34.59 -10.88
CA PHE A 44 31.38 -35.94 -11.30
C PHE A 44 32.24 -37.02 -10.63
N ASN A 45 33.57 -36.87 -10.60
CA ASN A 45 34.45 -37.92 -10.08
C ASN A 45 35.15 -37.53 -8.78
N THR A 46 35.80 -36.38 -8.74
CA THR A 46 36.62 -35.92 -7.62
C THR A 46 36.40 -34.45 -7.34
N GLY A 47 36.05 -34.13 -6.10
CA GLY A 47 35.88 -32.76 -5.68
C GLY A 47 35.27 -32.64 -4.29
N SER A 48 34.96 -31.42 -3.88
CA SER A 48 34.39 -31.18 -2.56
C SER A 48 33.53 -29.93 -2.52
N LEU A 49 32.62 -29.91 -1.54
CA LEU A 49 31.95 -28.72 -1.07
C LEU A 49 32.49 -28.40 0.32
N SER A 50 32.95 -27.17 0.52
CA SER A 50 33.40 -26.64 1.81
C SER A 50 32.51 -25.48 2.25
N TYR A 51 32.37 -25.28 3.57
CA TYR A 51 31.60 -24.16 4.13
C TYR A 51 32.40 -23.40 5.19
N GLY A 52 32.56 -22.09 4.98
CA GLY A 52 33.31 -21.18 5.84
C GLY A 52 34.69 -21.74 6.21
N ASN A 53 34.98 -21.76 7.51
CA ASN A 53 36.19 -22.34 8.08
C ASN A 53 36.01 -23.79 8.56
N LEU A 54 34.85 -24.41 8.30
CA LEU A 54 34.55 -25.77 8.76
C LEU A 54 35.27 -26.86 7.97
N GLY A 55 35.90 -26.51 6.84
CA GLY A 55 36.52 -27.44 5.92
C GLY A 55 35.50 -28.08 4.98
N ASN A 56 35.84 -29.27 4.46
CA ASN A 56 35.00 -30.02 3.53
C ASN A 56 33.80 -30.61 4.28
N ILE A 57 32.60 -30.23 3.87
CA ILE A 57 31.34 -30.79 4.37
C ILE A 57 30.92 -32.01 3.54
N VAL A 58 31.33 -32.06 2.26
CA VAL A 58 31.18 -33.23 1.39
C VAL A 58 32.40 -33.38 0.52
N MET A 59 32.84 -34.63 0.34
CA MET A 59 33.84 -34.98 -0.66
C MET A 59 33.27 -36.03 -1.60
N VAL A 60 33.55 -35.90 -2.89
CA VAL A 60 33.25 -36.90 -3.92
C VAL A 60 34.58 -37.48 -4.34
N VAL A 61 34.70 -38.81 -4.29
CA VAL A 61 35.91 -39.54 -4.72
C VAL A 61 35.47 -40.76 -5.51
N GLY A 62 35.98 -40.89 -6.73
CA GLY A 62 35.60 -41.99 -7.62
C GLY A 62 34.10 -42.06 -7.92
N GLY A 63 33.43 -40.90 -8.01
CA GLY A 63 31.98 -40.82 -8.26
C GLY A 63 31.11 -41.35 -7.12
N THR A 64 31.66 -41.36 -5.90
CA THR A 64 30.95 -41.70 -4.67
C THR A 64 31.11 -40.56 -3.67
N ALA A 65 30.00 -40.05 -3.13
CA ALA A 65 30.02 -39.01 -2.11
C ALA A 65 30.27 -39.61 -0.72
N ALA A 66 31.36 -39.20 -0.09
CA ALA A 66 31.58 -39.36 1.33
C ALA A 66 31.09 -38.07 2.03
N LEU A 67 29.88 -38.12 2.56
CA LEU A 67 29.30 -37.01 3.29
C LEU A 67 29.98 -36.93 4.67
N ASN A 68 30.78 -35.90 4.90
CA ASN A 68 31.30 -35.61 6.24
C ASN A 68 30.25 -34.74 6.93
N LEU A 69 29.14 -35.39 7.31
CA LEU A 69 27.95 -34.72 7.80
C LEU A 69 28.24 -34.13 9.17
N LYS A 70 28.70 -32.87 9.17
CA LYS A 70 28.48 -32.02 10.34
C LYS A 70 26.98 -31.97 10.60
N GLU A 71 26.60 -32.04 11.87
CA GLU A 71 25.19 -32.20 12.29
C GLU A 71 24.25 -31.18 11.64
N ASN A 72 24.73 -29.97 11.33
CA ASN A 72 23.94 -28.90 10.74
C ASN A 72 23.51 -29.18 9.28
N PHE A 73 24.25 -29.98 8.51
CA PHE A 73 23.93 -30.32 7.11
C PHE A 73 23.44 -31.76 6.93
N ARG A 74 23.36 -32.51 8.03
CA ARG A 74 22.85 -33.88 8.05
C ARG A 74 21.47 -33.93 7.39
N ASP A 75 21.28 -34.94 6.55
CA ASP A 75 20.03 -35.24 5.84
C ASP A 75 19.56 -34.19 4.79
N ARG A 76 20.12 -32.98 4.79
CA ARG A 76 19.76 -31.88 3.87
C ARG A 76 20.73 -31.68 2.71
N LEU A 77 22.02 -31.97 2.91
CA LEU A 77 23.02 -31.83 1.87
C LEU A 77 23.11 -33.09 1.02
N GLN A 78 22.86 -32.92 -0.28
CA GLN A 78 22.80 -33.99 -1.26
C GLN A 78 23.77 -33.72 -2.41
N TRP A 79 24.33 -34.79 -2.97
CA TRP A 79 25.07 -34.77 -4.22
C TRP A 79 24.37 -35.69 -5.21
N ASP A 80 24.00 -35.14 -6.36
CA ASP A 80 23.37 -35.90 -7.44
C ASP A 80 24.45 -36.57 -8.29
N LYS A 81 24.47 -37.90 -8.32
CA LYS A 81 25.46 -38.68 -9.09
C LYS A 81 25.31 -38.54 -10.60
N GLN A 82 24.10 -38.25 -11.10
CA GLN A 82 23.85 -38.09 -12.53
C GLN A 82 24.26 -36.70 -13.01
N THR A 83 23.94 -35.65 -12.25
CA THR A 83 24.22 -34.26 -12.67
C THR A 83 25.50 -33.68 -12.08
N GLY A 84 26.06 -34.30 -11.05
CA GLY A 84 27.25 -33.84 -10.32
C GLY A 84 27.01 -32.65 -9.38
N PHE A 85 25.77 -32.21 -9.18
CA PHE A 85 25.49 -30.98 -8.44
C PHE A 85 25.33 -31.23 -6.95
N PHE A 86 25.90 -30.34 -6.14
CA PHE A 86 25.59 -30.24 -4.72
C PHE A 86 24.31 -29.43 -4.52
N THR A 87 23.42 -29.94 -3.67
CA THR A 87 22.16 -29.29 -3.32
C THR A 87 21.99 -29.29 -1.81
N ILE A 88 21.68 -28.14 -1.22
CA ILE A 88 21.21 -28.03 0.17
C ILE A 88 19.69 -27.89 0.12
N THR A 89 18.97 -28.84 0.69
CA THR A 89 17.51 -28.77 0.81
C THR A 89 17.09 -28.02 2.07
N GLU A 90 15.86 -27.49 2.05
CA GLU A 90 15.25 -26.81 3.19
C GLU A 90 16.19 -25.77 3.82
N LEU A 91 16.58 -24.77 3.03
CA LEU A 91 17.48 -23.71 3.45
C LEU A 91 16.99 -23.01 4.71
N LYS A 92 17.91 -22.76 5.63
CA LYS A 92 17.69 -22.00 6.85
C LYS A 92 18.47 -20.70 6.77
N LEU A 93 18.05 -19.67 7.51
CA LEU A 93 18.79 -18.41 7.58
C LEU A 93 20.24 -18.62 8.06
N GLN A 94 20.48 -19.62 8.91
CA GLN A 94 21.81 -19.97 9.43
C GLN A 94 22.71 -20.69 8.41
N ASP A 95 22.18 -21.11 7.26
CA ASP A 95 22.98 -21.73 6.18
C ASP A 95 23.69 -20.67 5.33
N GLU A 96 23.47 -19.39 5.60
CA GLU A 96 24.16 -18.29 4.92
C GLU A 96 25.68 -18.35 5.16
N GLY A 97 26.45 -17.86 4.19
CA GLY A 97 27.89 -17.74 4.32
C GLY A 97 28.65 -18.14 3.07
N GLN A 98 29.96 -18.31 3.25
CA GLN A 98 30.87 -18.62 2.15
C GLN A 98 30.92 -20.13 1.92
N TYR A 99 30.65 -20.55 0.68
CA TYR A 99 30.82 -21.91 0.21
C TYR A 99 31.93 -21.98 -0.83
N LYS A 100 32.65 -23.09 -0.88
CA LYS A 100 33.68 -23.34 -1.89
C LYS A 100 33.38 -24.66 -2.56
N VAL A 101 33.22 -24.64 -3.88
CA VAL A 101 33.14 -25.84 -4.70
C VAL A 101 34.50 -26.07 -5.33
N ASP A 102 35.15 -27.16 -4.96
CA ASP A 102 36.36 -27.66 -5.61
C ASP A 102 35.94 -28.74 -6.59
N ASN A 103 36.03 -28.45 -7.89
CA ASN A 103 35.96 -29.46 -8.94
C ASN A 103 37.39 -29.84 -9.30
N SER A 104 37.78 -31.06 -8.92
CA SER A 104 39.09 -31.65 -9.21
C SER A 104 39.03 -32.66 -10.37
N ASP A 105 37.94 -32.66 -11.15
CA ASP A 105 37.83 -33.43 -12.40
C ASP A 105 38.72 -32.80 -13.48
N GLY A 106 39.95 -33.28 -13.58
CA GLY A 106 40.93 -32.78 -14.56
C GLY A 106 41.61 -31.50 -14.07
N GLN A 107 41.16 -30.33 -14.53
CA GLN A 107 41.69 -29.05 -14.07
C GLN A 107 41.00 -28.63 -12.78
N LYS A 108 41.79 -28.35 -11.75
CA LYS A 108 41.27 -27.90 -10.45
C LYS A 108 40.60 -26.54 -10.57
N ILE A 109 39.27 -26.52 -10.52
CA ILE A 109 38.44 -25.31 -10.49
C ILE A 109 37.95 -25.12 -9.06
N LEU A 110 38.38 -24.04 -8.42
CA LEU A 110 37.89 -23.64 -7.11
C LEU A 110 37.02 -22.39 -7.24
N THR A 111 35.71 -22.55 -7.06
CA THR A 111 34.76 -21.44 -7.12
C THR A 111 34.23 -21.13 -5.73
N THR A 112 34.33 -19.87 -5.33
CA THR A 112 33.79 -19.39 -4.04
C THR A 112 32.45 -18.72 -4.26
N PHE A 113 31.43 -19.14 -3.51
CA PHE A 113 30.09 -18.58 -3.49
C PHE A 113 29.84 -17.91 -2.15
N GLN A 114 29.20 -16.75 -2.16
CA GLN A 114 28.65 -16.12 -0.97
C GLN A 114 27.12 -16.28 -1.02
N LEU A 115 26.59 -17.20 -0.23
CA LEU A 115 25.16 -17.49 -0.16
C LEU A 115 24.49 -16.57 0.87
N THR A 116 23.52 -15.78 0.42
CA THR A 116 22.61 -15.02 1.27
C THR A 116 21.22 -15.65 1.21
N VAL A 117 20.66 -16.01 2.36
CA VAL A 117 19.33 -16.62 2.45
C VAL A 117 18.30 -15.55 2.84
N TYR A 118 17.17 -15.53 2.14
CA TYR A 118 16.05 -14.61 2.38
C TYR A 118 14.79 -15.37 2.80
N SER A 119 14.06 -14.81 3.77
CA SER A 119 12.67 -15.14 4.05
C SER A 119 11.77 -14.49 2.99
N ARG A 120 10.66 -15.16 2.65
CA ARG A 120 9.56 -14.47 1.96
C ARG A 120 8.92 -13.46 2.90
N PHE A 121 8.49 -12.35 2.33
CA PHE A 121 7.81 -11.29 3.06
C PHE A 121 6.64 -11.86 3.85
N SER A 122 6.67 -11.63 5.17
CA SER A 122 5.73 -12.23 6.12
C SER A 122 4.85 -11.19 6.82
N PHE A 123 5.00 -9.90 6.48
CA PHE A 123 4.34 -8.79 7.17
C PHE A 123 3.44 -8.01 6.23
N SER A 124 2.25 -7.66 6.68
CA SER A 124 1.30 -6.89 5.87
C SER A 124 1.69 -5.41 5.86
N LEU A 125 1.59 -4.78 4.68
CA LEU A 125 1.62 -3.33 4.57
C LEU A 125 0.48 -2.71 5.37
N GLN A 126 0.78 -1.62 6.08
CA GLN A 126 -0.22 -0.78 6.75
C GLN A 126 -0.13 0.64 6.23
N TYR A 127 -1.26 1.33 6.18
CA TYR A 127 -1.30 2.75 5.86
C TYR A 127 -2.19 3.52 6.82
N LEU A 128 -1.88 4.81 6.97
CA LEU A 128 -2.59 5.75 7.81
C LEU A 128 -2.81 7.06 7.05
N LEU A 129 -4.04 7.58 7.11
CA LEU A 129 -4.36 8.91 6.59
C LEU A 129 -3.92 9.97 7.61
N LEU A 130 -2.90 10.76 7.25
CA LEU A 130 -2.32 11.79 8.13
C LEU A 130 -3.07 13.12 8.05
N SER A 131 -3.62 13.45 6.88
CA SER A 131 -4.39 14.67 6.68
C SER A 131 -5.51 14.40 5.69
N LYS A 132 -6.69 14.98 5.98
CA LYS A 132 -7.83 14.99 5.06
C LYS A 132 -7.83 16.30 4.28
N PRO A 133 -8.29 16.30 3.01
CA PRO A 133 -8.40 17.53 2.26
C PRO A 133 -9.44 18.43 2.91
N THR A 134 -9.11 19.72 3.01
CA THR A 134 -10.05 20.77 3.41
C THR A 134 -10.53 21.49 2.16
N VAL A 135 -11.55 22.35 2.30
CA VAL A 135 -12.07 23.15 1.18
C VAL A 135 -10.97 23.99 0.52
N ASP A 136 -9.96 24.40 1.31
CA ASP A 136 -8.86 25.25 0.87
C ASP A 136 -7.62 24.45 0.44
N THR A 137 -7.26 23.39 1.18
CA THR A 137 -6.12 22.53 0.88
C THR A 137 -6.64 21.27 0.20
N GLN A 138 -6.68 21.27 -1.14
CA GLN A 138 -7.08 20.13 -1.96
C GLN A 138 -6.07 18.95 -1.91
N ASN A 139 -5.21 18.90 -0.87
CA ASN A 139 -4.17 17.90 -0.72
C ASN A 139 -4.47 17.05 0.52
N CYS A 140 -4.14 15.77 0.42
CA CYS A 140 -4.16 14.84 1.53
C CYS A 140 -2.78 14.20 1.68
N SER A 141 -2.51 13.65 2.85
CA SER A 141 -1.23 12.99 3.14
C SER A 141 -1.50 11.59 3.64
N VAL A 142 -0.84 10.60 3.05
CA VAL A 142 -0.89 9.21 3.48
C VAL A 142 0.48 8.78 3.98
N LEU A 143 0.49 7.98 5.02
CA LEU A 143 1.68 7.31 5.54
C LEU A 143 1.55 5.83 5.23
N CYS A 144 2.54 5.26 4.57
CA CYS A 144 2.65 3.81 4.46
C CYS A 144 3.75 3.32 5.39
N SER A 145 3.50 2.23 6.09
CA SER A 145 4.41 1.66 7.07
C SER A 145 4.47 0.14 6.93
N VAL A 146 5.64 -0.42 7.20
CA VAL A 146 5.84 -1.88 7.23
C VAL A 146 6.94 -2.25 8.20
N GLU A 147 6.85 -3.45 8.78
CA GLU A 147 7.93 -4.02 9.57
C GLU A 147 9.14 -4.30 8.68
N ASN A 148 10.31 -3.84 9.11
CA ASN A 148 11.57 -4.01 8.41
C ASN A 148 12.14 -5.39 8.69
N ASP A 149 12.43 -6.11 7.62
CA ASP A 149 13.21 -7.34 7.63
C ASP A 149 14.48 -7.12 6.78
N ARG A 150 15.19 -8.20 6.46
CA ARG A 150 16.41 -8.15 5.65
C ARG A 150 16.16 -7.57 4.25
N ASP A 151 16.96 -6.54 3.93
CA ASP A 151 16.99 -5.86 2.63
C ASP A 151 15.62 -5.44 2.09
N VAL A 152 14.70 -5.11 3.00
CA VAL A 152 13.38 -4.59 2.63
C VAL A 152 13.52 -3.13 2.18
N THR A 153 12.92 -2.83 1.03
CA THR A 153 12.75 -1.48 0.50
C THR A 153 11.26 -1.14 0.48
N LEU A 154 10.90 0.00 1.05
CA LEU A 154 9.55 0.55 1.00
C LEU A 154 9.52 1.70 -0.01
N SER A 155 8.54 1.70 -0.91
CA SER A 155 8.45 2.70 -1.97
C SER A 155 7.02 3.10 -2.31
N TRP A 156 6.85 4.33 -2.77
CA TRP A 156 5.63 4.79 -3.43
C TRP A 156 5.82 4.74 -4.93
N THR A 157 4.86 4.15 -5.63
CA THR A 157 4.88 4.06 -7.08
C THR A 157 3.59 4.59 -7.68
N ARG A 158 3.72 5.23 -8.85
CA ARG A 158 2.61 5.71 -9.68
C ARG A 158 2.92 5.35 -11.12
N GLU A 159 1.98 4.69 -11.80
CA GLU A 159 2.13 4.34 -13.23
C GLU A 159 3.48 3.67 -13.60
N LYS A 160 4.06 2.91 -12.66
CA LYS A 160 5.37 2.23 -12.71
C LYS A 160 6.59 3.10 -12.44
N GLU A 161 6.43 4.40 -12.23
CA GLU A 161 7.48 5.28 -11.73
C GLU A 161 7.57 5.22 -10.20
N ILE A 162 8.79 5.26 -9.67
CA ILE A 162 9.04 5.33 -8.22
C ILE A 162 9.08 6.80 -7.82
N LEU A 163 8.14 7.22 -6.99
CA LEU A 163 8.03 8.60 -6.50
C LEU A 163 8.97 8.84 -5.31
N ASN A 164 9.01 7.89 -4.37
CA ASN A 164 9.82 7.97 -3.17
C ASN A 164 10.18 6.56 -2.69
N LYS A 165 11.32 6.41 -2.01
CA LYS A 165 11.77 5.14 -1.45
C LYS A 165 12.56 5.32 -0.16
N THR A 166 12.49 4.33 0.72
CA THR A 166 13.28 4.25 1.95
C THR A 166 13.68 2.81 2.24
N SER A 167 14.80 2.66 2.94
CA SER A 167 15.35 1.38 3.39
C SER A 167 16.16 1.61 4.67
N SER A 168 16.24 0.61 5.54
CA SER A 168 17.02 0.70 6.77
C SER A 168 17.88 -0.56 6.94
N PRO A 169 19.15 -0.43 7.35
CA PRO A 169 19.99 -1.59 7.68
C PRO A 169 19.60 -2.22 9.03
N HIS A 170 18.79 -1.54 9.86
CA HIS A 170 18.40 -2.03 11.17
C HIS A 170 17.17 -2.95 11.08
N LEU A 171 17.38 -4.24 11.30
CA LEU A 171 16.31 -5.25 11.32
C LEU A 171 15.28 -4.96 12.42
N LYS A 172 14.03 -5.42 12.22
CA LYS A 172 12.91 -5.29 13.18
C LYS A 172 12.56 -3.85 13.57
N THR A 173 12.94 -2.88 12.75
CA THR A 173 12.45 -1.50 12.85
C THR A 173 11.19 -1.33 11.98
N THR A 174 10.47 -0.22 12.07
CA THR A 174 9.36 0.05 11.15
C THR A 174 9.82 1.02 10.07
N LEU A 175 9.76 0.62 8.80
CA LEU A 175 9.92 1.55 7.69
C LEU A 175 8.63 2.34 7.54
N SER A 176 8.71 3.64 7.37
CA SER A 176 7.55 4.49 7.10
C SER A 176 7.88 5.52 6.03
N LEU A 177 6.94 5.74 5.11
CA LEU A 177 7.12 6.62 3.98
C LEU A 177 5.84 7.42 3.73
N ARG A 178 5.94 8.74 3.89
CA ARG A 178 4.84 9.68 3.65
C ARG A 178 4.76 10.04 2.17
N LEU A 179 3.53 10.17 1.68
CA LEU A 179 3.22 10.74 0.37
C LEU A 179 2.13 11.81 0.53
N ASP A 180 2.37 12.98 -0.05
CA ASP A 180 1.36 14.02 -0.20
C ASP A 180 0.72 13.84 -1.58
N ILE A 181 -0.60 13.70 -1.62
CA ILE A 181 -1.41 13.44 -2.81
C ILE A 181 -2.24 14.69 -3.09
N GLU A 182 -2.16 15.18 -4.32
CA GLU A 182 -3.03 16.24 -4.83
C GLU A 182 -4.36 15.63 -5.29
N LYS A 183 -5.47 16.38 -5.18
CA LYS A 183 -6.81 15.94 -5.61
C LYS A 183 -6.90 15.82 -7.13
N HIS A 184 -6.34 14.73 -7.65
CA HIS A 184 -6.48 14.26 -9.00
C HIS A 184 -6.79 12.76 -8.96
N PRO A 185 -7.65 12.24 -9.84
CA PRO A 185 -7.95 10.82 -9.90
C PRO A 185 -6.70 10.06 -10.35
N GLU A 186 -5.97 9.52 -9.38
CA GLU A 186 -4.74 8.77 -9.59
C GLU A 186 -4.69 7.61 -8.60
N THR A 187 -4.09 6.50 -9.05
CA THR A 187 -3.85 5.34 -8.21
C THR A 187 -2.37 5.29 -7.84
N TYR A 188 -2.11 5.34 -6.54
CA TYR A 188 -0.79 5.16 -5.97
C TYR A 188 -0.66 3.74 -5.43
N TYR A 189 0.56 3.23 -5.39
CA TYR A 189 0.85 1.96 -4.74
C TYR A 189 1.98 2.14 -3.76
N CYS A 190 1.72 1.77 -2.51
CA CYS A 190 2.79 1.52 -1.57
C CYS A 190 3.30 0.10 -1.79
N GLU A 191 4.58 -0.07 -2.02
CA GLU A 191 5.20 -1.34 -2.37
C GLU A 191 6.39 -1.62 -1.46
N ALA A 192 6.34 -2.77 -0.78
CA ALA A 192 7.46 -3.31 -0.02
C ALA A 192 8.06 -4.49 -0.78
N LYS A 193 9.38 -4.46 -0.96
CA LYS A 193 10.13 -5.46 -1.71
C LYS A 193 11.37 -5.91 -0.98
N ASN A 194 11.66 -7.20 -1.03
CA ASN A 194 12.99 -7.75 -0.79
C ASN A 194 13.43 -8.54 -2.05
N PRO A 195 14.67 -9.05 -2.12
CA PRO A 195 15.17 -9.71 -3.33
C PRO A 195 14.36 -10.92 -3.82
N VAL A 196 13.53 -11.52 -2.97
CA VAL A 196 12.81 -12.77 -3.27
C VAL A 196 11.28 -12.63 -3.27
N SER A 197 10.74 -11.50 -2.82
CA SER A 197 9.29 -11.30 -2.66
C SER A 197 8.89 -9.83 -2.68
N SER A 198 7.62 -9.58 -3.01
CA SER A 198 7.04 -8.26 -3.15
C SER A 198 5.60 -8.25 -2.64
N GLU A 199 5.26 -7.22 -1.89
CA GLU A 199 3.88 -6.93 -1.48
C GLU A 199 3.53 -5.50 -1.89
N ARG A 200 2.27 -5.28 -2.28
CA ARG A 200 1.78 -3.97 -2.69
C ARG A 200 0.40 -3.68 -2.13
N LEU A 201 0.21 -2.44 -1.71
CA LEU A 201 -1.06 -1.91 -1.25
C LEU A 201 -1.50 -0.80 -2.21
N ARG A 202 -2.73 -0.90 -2.70
CA ARG A 202 -3.34 0.08 -3.58
C ARG A 202 -3.94 1.22 -2.76
N VAL A 203 -3.69 2.45 -3.18
CA VAL A 203 -4.26 3.66 -2.58
C VAL A 203 -4.85 4.50 -3.71
N ASP A 204 -6.17 4.45 -3.83
CA ASP A 204 -6.93 5.28 -4.76
C ASP A 204 -7.23 6.65 -4.14
N SER A 205 -6.85 7.72 -4.82
CA SER A 205 -7.01 9.09 -4.32
C SER A 205 -8.48 9.47 -4.07
N GLU A 206 -9.39 9.00 -4.92
CA GLU A 206 -10.83 9.29 -4.81
C GLU A 206 -11.47 8.68 -3.55
N GLU A 207 -11.08 7.45 -3.21
CA GLU A 207 -11.63 6.73 -2.04
C GLU A 207 -10.99 7.24 -0.74
N HIS A 208 -9.66 7.37 -0.73
CA HIS A 208 -8.90 7.61 0.49
C HIS A 208 -8.77 9.10 0.83
N CYS A 209 -8.89 9.96 -0.17
CA CYS A 209 -8.85 11.40 -0.02
C CYS A 209 -10.18 12.06 -0.40
N ALA A 210 -11.29 11.33 -0.30
CA ALA A 210 -12.59 11.94 -0.27
C ALA A 210 -12.66 12.94 0.90
N PRO A 211 -13.13 14.19 0.69
CA PRO A 211 -13.42 15.07 1.79
C PRO A 211 -14.42 14.36 2.71
N THR A 212 -14.18 14.40 4.03
CA THR A 212 -15.27 14.06 4.96
C THR A 212 -16.40 15.00 4.59
N ALA A 213 -17.58 14.45 4.25
CA ALA A 213 -18.78 15.25 4.15
C ALA A 213 -18.94 15.93 5.52
N GLY A 214 -18.45 17.16 5.65
CA GLY A 214 -18.72 18.00 6.80
C GLY A 214 -20.18 18.33 6.71
N GLY A 215 -21.04 17.46 7.24
CA GLY A 215 -22.49 17.66 7.37
C GLY A 215 -23.14 18.37 6.17
N HIS A 216 -22.76 18.06 4.94
CA HIS A 216 -23.63 18.35 3.81
C HIS A 216 -24.58 17.17 3.79
N LEU A 217 -25.76 17.32 4.40
CA LEU A 217 -26.90 16.48 4.07
C LEU A 217 -27.10 16.68 2.58
N ASP A 218 -26.48 15.81 1.79
CA ASP A 218 -26.82 15.63 0.40
C ASP A 218 -28.23 15.05 0.41
N PHE A 219 -29.21 15.95 0.39
CA PHE A 219 -30.60 15.63 0.14
C PHE A 219 -30.64 15.21 -1.33
N SER A 220 -30.19 13.98 -1.60
CA SER A 220 -30.47 13.28 -2.84
C SER A 220 -31.95 13.49 -3.15
N ALA A 221 -32.27 13.85 -4.39
CA ALA A 221 -33.62 14.13 -4.90
C ALA A 221 -34.70 13.05 -4.54
N LYS A 222 -34.30 11.91 -3.98
CA LYS A 222 -35.18 10.93 -3.32
C LYS A 222 -35.86 11.45 -2.06
N SER A 223 -35.22 12.35 -1.30
CA SER A 223 -35.72 12.81 -0.01
C SER A 223 -36.78 13.93 -0.15
N ASP A 224 -36.68 14.77 -1.18
CA ASP A 224 -37.76 15.69 -1.55
C ASP A 224 -39.04 14.94 -1.94
N THR A 225 -38.89 13.79 -2.62
CA THR A 225 -40.02 12.93 -2.97
C THR A 225 -40.70 12.38 -1.70
N VAL A 226 -39.94 11.96 -0.70
CA VAL A 226 -40.49 11.45 0.58
C VAL A 226 -41.17 12.54 1.39
N ILE A 227 -40.60 13.75 1.45
CA ILE A 227 -41.23 14.90 2.13
C ILE A 227 -42.53 15.30 1.42
N ILE A 228 -42.53 15.36 0.09
CA ILE A 228 -43.74 15.67 -0.70
C ILE A 228 -44.81 14.62 -0.46
N ILE A 229 -44.46 13.32 -0.48
CA ILE A 229 -45.40 12.24 -0.18
C ILE A 229 -45.97 12.39 1.23
N PHE A 230 -45.14 12.66 2.23
CA PHE A 230 -45.58 12.84 3.61
C PHE A 230 -46.54 14.05 3.75
N CYS A 231 -46.22 15.18 3.12
CA CYS A 231 -47.08 16.36 3.09
C CYS A 231 -48.43 16.05 2.41
N VAL A 232 -48.43 15.36 1.27
CA VAL A 232 -49.66 14.96 0.57
C VAL A 232 -50.50 14.02 1.44
N MET A 233 -49.88 13.07 2.15
CA MET A 233 -50.57 12.15 3.06
C MET A 233 -51.21 12.89 4.25
N LEU A 234 -50.56 13.92 4.79
CA LEU A 234 -51.13 14.78 5.83
C LEU A 234 -52.32 15.58 5.31
N MET A 235 -52.20 16.19 4.13
CA MET A 235 -53.28 16.95 3.51
C MET A 235 -54.49 16.07 3.18
N LEU A 236 -54.27 14.83 2.73
CA LEU A 236 -55.33 13.86 2.48
C LEU A 236 -56.01 13.40 3.78
N ARG A 237 -55.24 13.20 4.86
CA ARG A 237 -55.80 12.87 6.18
C ARG A 237 -56.71 13.97 6.69
N ASP A 238 -56.28 15.22 6.56
CA ASP A 238 -57.07 16.37 7.01
C ASP A 238 -58.31 16.58 6.13
N LEU A 239 -58.21 16.35 4.82
CA LEU A 239 -59.39 16.33 3.92
C LEU A 239 -60.37 15.21 4.26
N PHE A 240 -59.86 14.02 4.62
CA PHE A 240 -60.68 12.88 5.05
C PHE A 240 -61.38 13.17 6.39
N LEU A 241 -60.70 13.81 7.34
CA LEU A 241 -61.31 14.28 8.59
C LEU A 241 -62.40 15.34 8.33
N ILE A 242 -62.20 16.24 7.38
CA ILE A 242 -63.22 17.22 6.97
C ILE A 242 -64.42 16.53 6.31
N HIS A 243 -64.20 15.50 5.49
CA HIS A 243 -65.28 14.75 4.83
C HIS A 243 -66.05 13.85 5.79
N CYS A 244 -65.37 13.18 6.74
CA CYS A 244 -66.01 12.33 7.76
C CYS A 244 -66.85 13.12 8.77
N ILE A 245 -66.58 14.42 8.96
CA ILE A 245 -67.35 15.30 9.85
C ILE A 245 -68.48 16.02 9.09
N GLY A 246 -68.81 15.58 7.87
CA GLY A 246 -69.96 16.01 7.09
C GLY A 246 -71.34 15.72 7.69
N THR A 247 -71.49 15.64 9.02
CA THR A 247 -72.78 15.45 9.72
C THR A 247 -72.88 16.16 11.09
N ASP A 248 -72.07 17.18 11.42
CA ASP A 248 -72.36 17.97 12.64
C ASP A 248 -71.80 19.41 12.61
N ASP A 249 -72.68 20.40 12.43
CA ASP A 249 -72.34 21.82 12.18
C ASP A 249 -71.72 22.55 13.38
N SER A 250 -71.81 22.01 14.60
CA SER A 250 -71.40 22.74 15.82
C SER A 250 -69.87 22.79 16.04
N LYS A 251 -69.09 21.86 15.48
CA LYS A 251 -67.62 21.77 15.73
C LYS A 251 -66.73 22.40 14.64
N ARG A 252 -67.32 22.96 13.58
CA ARG A 252 -66.61 23.42 12.38
C ARG A 252 -65.70 24.65 12.64
N SER A 253 -66.15 25.62 13.44
CA SER A 253 -65.44 26.90 13.60
C SER A 253 -64.13 26.79 14.41
N SER A 254 -64.09 25.92 15.43
CA SER A 254 -62.91 25.82 16.31
C SER A 254 -61.75 25.04 15.67
N ILE A 255 -62.06 24.16 14.72
CA ILE A 255 -61.07 23.30 14.03
C ILE A 255 -60.46 24.04 12.82
N VAL A 256 -61.25 24.84 12.10
CA VAL A 256 -60.73 25.71 11.02
C VAL A 256 -59.73 26.73 11.59
N ALA A 257 -60.00 27.30 12.76
CA ALA A 257 -59.06 28.19 13.45
C ALA A 257 -57.76 27.46 13.83
N GLY A 258 -57.84 26.23 14.35
CA GLY A 258 -56.66 25.42 14.69
C GLY A 258 -55.82 25.02 13.47
N SER A 259 -56.46 24.70 12.35
CA SER A 259 -55.78 24.35 11.09
C SER A 259 -55.07 25.55 10.45
N VAL A 260 -55.68 26.74 10.47
CA VAL A 260 -55.06 27.99 9.99
C VAL A 260 -53.86 28.38 10.86
N ILE A 261 -53.97 28.24 12.18
CA ILE A 261 -52.84 28.49 13.10
C ILE A 261 -51.71 27.48 12.86
N GLY A 262 -52.01 26.21 12.63
CA GLY A 262 -51.03 25.18 12.28
C GLY A 262 -50.27 25.48 10.98
N ALA A 263 -51.00 25.92 9.93
CA ALA A 263 -50.40 26.30 8.65
C ALA A 263 -49.49 27.54 8.76
N LEU A 264 -49.90 28.55 9.54
CA LEU A 264 -49.10 29.75 9.76
C LEU A 264 -47.82 29.46 10.58
N LEU A 265 -47.89 28.57 11.56
CA LEU A 265 -46.70 28.12 12.31
C LEU A 265 -45.71 27.35 11.42
N ALA A 266 -46.21 26.48 10.53
CA ALA A 266 -45.37 25.75 9.58
C ALA A 266 -44.66 26.70 8.59
N LEU A 267 -45.37 27.71 8.07
CA LEU A 267 -44.78 28.72 7.19
C LEU A 267 -43.74 29.59 7.92
N GLY A 268 -43.98 29.93 9.19
CA GLY A 268 -43.02 30.67 10.03
C GLY A 268 -41.73 29.88 10.28
N ILE A 269 -41.85 28.56 10.53
CA ILE A 269 -40.69 27.68 10.69
C ILE A 269 -39.91 27.56 9.38
N LEU A 270 -40.59 27.36 8.25
CA LEU A 270 -39.96 27.28 6.93
C LEU A 270 -39.25 28.60 6.54
N ALA A 271 -39.86 29.75 6.83
CA ALA A 271 -39.25 31.05 6.62
C ALA A 271 -38.03 31.28 7.52
N GLY A 272 -38.08 30.85 8.79
CA GLY A 272 -36.94 30.89 9.71
C GLY A 272 -35.78 30.01 9.27
N VAL A 273 -36.07 28.78 8.81
CA VAL A 273 -35.08 27.86 8.23
C VAL A 273 -34.47 28.45 6.97
N ALA A 274 -35.27 29.01 6.05
CA ALA A 274 -34.78 29.65 4.84
C ALA A 274 -33.92 30.91 5.13
N TYR A 275 -34.28 31.70 6.14
CA TYR A 275 -33.50 32.87 6.58
C TYR A 275 -32.15 32.45 7.18
N CYS A 276 -32.13 31.41 8.02
CA CYS A 276 -30.89 30.84 8.56
C CYS A 276 -29.99 30.25 7.46
N LEU A 277 -30.57 29.60 6.44
CA LEU A 277 -29.82 29.08 5.30
C LEU A 277 -29.23 30.19 4.40
N LYS A 278 -29.87 31.36 4.34
CA LYS A 278 -29.39 32.51 3.53
C LYS A 278 -28.22 33.26 4.19
N LYS A 279 -28.07 33.20 5.52
CA LYS A 279 -27.03 33.92 6.26
C LYS A 279 -25.76 33.06 6.36
N LYS A 280 -25.00 32.95 5.24
CA LYS A 280 -23.62 32.42 5.27
C LYS A 280 -22.75 33.24 6.22
N PRO A 281 -21.97 32.64 7.13
CA PRO A 281 -20.98 33.38 7.90
C PRO A 281 -19.73 33.67 7.06
N SER A 282 -19.17 34.87 7.25
CA SER A 282 -17.86 35.29 6.77
C SER A 282 -16.75 34.41 7.39
N PRO A 283 -15.67 34.04 6.65
CA PRO A 283 -14.65 33.13 7.14
C PRO A 283 -13.67 33.88 8.06
N ARG A 284 -14.03 34.05 9.33
CA ARG A 284 -13.06 34.41 10.39
C ARG A 284 -13.61 34.10 11.78
N ALA A 285 -13.48 32.85 12.21
CA ALA A 285 -13.26 32.45 13.61
C ALA A 285 -13.25 30.93 13.68
N GLU A 286 -12.09 30.35 13.96
CA GLU A 286 -11.94 28.96 14.35
C GLU A 286 -12.72 28.66 15.64
N GLY A 287 -13.39 27.50 15.69
CA GLY A 287 -13.56 26.76 16.94
C GLY A 287 -14.72 27.10 17.89
N ARG A 288 -15.93 27.45 17.41
CA ARG A 288 -17.13 27.40 18.27
C ARG A 288 -18.29 26.66 17.60
N TYR A 289 -18.72 25.57 18.22
CA TYR A 289 -19.98 24.90 17.91
C TYR A 289 -21.15 25.77 18.38
N TYR A 290 -22.00 26.23 17.47
CA TYR A 290 -23.26 26.90 17.84
C TYR A 290 -24.31 25.84 18.19
N ARG A 291 -24.72 25.80 19.46
CA ARG A 291 -25.77 24.91 19.96
C ARG A 291 -27.11 25.67 19.90
N CYS A 292 -27.97 25.36 18.93
CA CYS A 292 -29.34 25.84 18.94
C CYS A 292 -30.12 25.17 20.09
N LYS A 293 -30.40 25.93 21.16
CA LYS A 293 -31.35 25.51 22.21
C LYS A 293 -32.73 26.01 21.80
N PHE A 294 -33.61 25.08 21.41
CA PHE A 294 -35.04 25.36 21.38
C PHE A 294 -35.58 25.28 22.81
N HIS A 295 -36.00 26.42 23.37
CA HIS A 295 -36.78 26.42 24.60
C HIS A 295 -38.26 26.49 24.22
N SER A 296 -39.03 25.55 24.75
CA SER A 296 -40.47 25.48 24.54
C SER A 296 -41.14 26.68 25.21
N ILE A 297 -42.20 27.19 24.57
CA ILE A 297 -43.16 28.20 25.03
C ILE A 297 -42.80 29.65 24.67
N MET A 298 -43.55 30.16 23.68
CA MET A 298 -43.87 31.56 23.35
C MET A 298 -42.83 32.63 23.72
N HIS A 299 -42.10 33.12 22.70
CA HIS A 299 -41.90 34.53 22.33
C HIS A 299 -40.73 34.58 21.33
N ILE A 300 -41.01 34.98 20.09
CA ILE A 300 -39.99 35.11 19.03
C ILE A 300 -39.17 36.36 19.34
N CYS A 301 -38.00 36.18 19.94
CA CYS A 301 -36.89 37.14 19.93
C CYS A 301 -35.69 36.45 19.27
N VAL A 302 -35.35 36.85 18.05
CA VAL A 302 -34.09 36.47 17.40
C VAL A 302 -33.07 37.54 17.77
N LEU A 303 -32.34 37.32 18.86
CA LEU A 303 -31.06 38.00 19.09
C LEU A 303 -29.97 37.12 18.46
N CYS A 304 -29.36 37.64 17.40
CA CYS A 304 -28.10 37.11 16.87
C CYS A 304 -26.96 37.89 17.53
N ASP A 305 -26.18 37.23 18.38
CA ASP A 305 -24.76 37.58 18.58
C ASP A 305 -23.91 36.56 17.82
#